data_AF-A0A087SU67-F1
#
_entry.id   AF-A0A087SU67-F1
#
_cell.length_a   1.000
_cell.length_b   1.000
_cell.length_c   1.000
_cell.angle_alpha   90.00
_cell.angle_beta   90.00
_cell.angle_gamma   90.00
#
_symmetry.space_group_name_H-M   'P 1'
#
loop_
_entity.id
_entity.type
_entity.pdbx_description
1 polymer ?
#
loop_
_entity_poly.entity_id
_entity_poly.type
_entity_poly.pdbx_seq_one_letter_code
_entity_poly.pdbx_strand_id
1 'polypeptide(L)'
;MAASVDNAQAGVGKLISKVEIPAFIPRQDMMNQLFRWASDLEDNGYALIGSPCKITPLMEDEQVRNFTISLLNSGVSVADILIAFDEDVAVKHEWIGMGPDKFPVPEGKATDVHGKHLEVRKTDTNSVSDALRAALHLLCANLAEAVNKYYAFGSCFSEDAT
;
A
#
# COMPACT_ATOMS: atom_id res chain seq x y z
N MET A 1 -21.82 16.38 18.72
CA MET A 1 -22.14 15.54 17.55
C MET A 1 -20.82 15.12 16.94
N ALA A 2 -20.38 13.89 17.21
CA ALA A 2 -19.17 13.32 16.63
C ALA A 2 -19.57 12.69 15.29
N ALA A 3 -18.95 13.14 14.19
CA ALA A 3 -19.12 12.49 12.90
C ALA A 3 -18.47 11.10 12.98
N SER A 4 -19.28 10.08 12.71
CA SER A 4 -18.83 8.71 12.48
C SER A 4 -17.86 8.72 11.31
N VAL A 5 -16.65 8.22 11.55
CA VAL A 5 -15.71 7.88 10.48
C VAL A 5 -16.27 6.61 9.85
N ASP A 6 -16.99 6.75 8.73
CA ASP A 6 -17.45 5.65 7.89
C ASP A 6 -16.24 4.91 7.31
N ASN A 7 -15.69 3.98 8.10
CA ASN A 7 -14.62 3.07 7.71
C ASN A 7 -15.22 1.80 7.13
N ALA A 8 -15.64 1.84 5.87
CA ALA A 8 -15.81 0.66 5.02
C ALA A 8 -16.18 1.08 3.59
N GLN A 9 -15.26 0.91 2.62
CA GLN A 9 -15.53 0.26 1.32
C GLN A 9 -14.39 0.48 0.32
N ALA A 10 -13.92 -0.63 -0.26
CA ALA A 10 -13.28 -0.62 -1.56
C ALA A 10 -14.19 0.11 -2.56
N GLY A 11 -13.73 1.27 -3.06
CA GLY A 11 -14.50 2.14 -3.95
C GLY A 11 -14.60 3.61 -3.52
N VAL A 12 -14.23 3.95 -2.29
CA VAL A 12 -14.23 5.34 -1.82
C VAL A 12 -12.92 6.02 -2.21
N GLY A 13 -12.97 6.97 -3.15
CA GLY A 13 -11.83 7.81 -3.51
C GLY A 13 -11.26 7.63 -4.93
N LYS A 14 -10.46 8.60 -5.37
CA LYS A 14 -9.80 8.60 -6.68
C LYS A 14 -8.57 7.68 -6.64
N LEU A 15 -8.53 6.71 -7.55
CA LEU A 15 -7.35 5.85 -7.72
C LEU A 15 -6.17 6.67 -8.24
N ILE A 16 -5.06 6.66 -7.50
CA ILE A 16 -3.80 7.29 -7.90
C ILE A 16 -2.91 6.26 -8.59
N SER A 17 -2.73 5.10 -7.94
CA SER A 17 -1.86 4.04 -8.41
C SER A 17 -2.41 2.67 -8.01
N LYS A 18 -2.15 1.66 -8.84
CA LYS A 18 -2.49 0.26 -8.63
C LYS A 18 -1.34 -0.59 -9.14
N VAL A 19 -0.81 -1.48 -8.30
CA VAL A 19 0.29 -2.37 -8.67
C VAL A 19 -0.03 -3.80 -8.28
N GLU A 20 0.25 -4.75 -9.16
CA GLU A 20 0.05 -6.18 -8.90
C GLU A 20 1.15 -6.71 -7.98
N ILE A 21 0.75 -7.45 -6.94
CA ILE A 21 1.68 -8.04 -5.98
C ILE A 21 1.73 -9.56 -6.23
N PRO A 22 2.91 -10.16 -6.44
CA PRO A 22 3.01 -11.60 -6.73
C PRO A 22 2.38 -12.47 -5.64
N ALA A 23 1.66 -13.53 -6.01
CA ALA A 23 0.86 -14.35 -5.07
C ALA A 23 1.67 -15.06 -3.96
N PHE A 24 2.99 -15.20 -4.12
CA PHE A 24 3.85 -15.80 -3.09
C PHE A 24 4.22 -14.83 -1.95
N ILE A 25 4.01 -13.52 -2.16
CA ILE A 25 4.33 -12.49 -1.15
C ILE A 25 3.28 -12.50 -0.03
N PRO A 26 3.69 -12.65 1.25
CA PRO A 26 2.75 -12.63 2.37
C PRO A 26 2.14 -11.24 2.56
N ARG A 27 0.84 -11.11 2.27
CA ARG A 27 0.10 -9.82 2.27
C ARG A 27 0.15 -9.11 3.61
N GLN A 28 -0.10 -9.86 4.69
CA GLN A 28 -0.15 -9.29 6.02
C GLN A 28 1.21 -8.77 6.48
N ASP A 29 2.28 -9.51 6.20
CA ASP A 29 3.63 -9.08 6.54
C ASP A 29 4.02 -7.85 5.73
N MET A 30 3.75 -7.83 4.43
CA MET A 30 3.98 -6.65 3.58
C MET A 30 3.23 -5.41 4.10
N MET A 31 1.95 -5.55 4.47
CA MET A 31 1.16 -4.44 5.04
C MET A 31 1.76 -3.95 6.36
N ASN A 32 2.19 -4.86 7.24
CA ASN A 32 2.83 -4.50 8.50
C ASN A 32 4.17 -3.77 8.28
N GLN A 33 4.99 -4.20 7.32
CA GLN A 33 6.26 -3.54 6.98
C GLN A 33 6.01 -2.15 6.37
N LEU A 34 5.05 -2.02 5.46
CA LEU A 34 4.66 -0.74 4.87
C LEU A 34 4.07 0.21 5.92
N PHE A 35 3.28 -0.28 6.86
CA PHE A 35 2.76 0.53 7.95
C PHE A 35 3.89 1.06 8.84
N ARG A 36 4.86 0.21 9.21
CA ARG A 36 6.04 0.64 9.96
C ARG A 36 6.83 1.70 9.18
N TRP A 37 7.07 1.47 7.89
CA TRP A 37 7.74 2.47 7.03
C TRP A 37 6.97 3.80 7.01
N ALA A 38 5.64 3.74 6.95
CA ALA A 38 4.80 4.92 7.00
C ALA A 38 4.89 5.63 8.36
N SER A 39 5.02 4.90 9.48
CA SER A 39 5.25 5.51 10.79
C SER A 39 6.55 6.32 10.83
N ASP A 40 7.64 5.82 10.25
CA ASP A 40 8.89 6.58 10.12
C ASP A 40 8.75 7.81 9.21
N LEU A 41 7.85 7.74 8.22
CA LEU A 41 7.46 8.87 7.39
C LEU A 41 6.68 9.92 8.18
N GLU A 42 5.91 9.56 9.23
CA GLU A 42 5.23 10.54 10.10
C GLU A 42 6.24 11.49 10.76
N ASP A 43 7.32 10.92 11.29
CA ASP A 43 8.39 11.67 11.96
C ASP A 43 9.22 12.53 10.98
N ASN A 44 9.36 12.08 9.73
CA ASN A 44 10.23 12.69 8.72
C ASN A 44 9.49 13.31 7.51
N GLY A 45 8.17 13.46 7.59
CA GLY A 45 7.32 13.75 6.43
C GLY A 45 7.72 15.03 5.69
N TYR A 46 8.08 16.08 6.42
CA TYR A 46 8.53 17.33 5.79
C TYR A 46 9.81 17.13 4.95
N ALA A 47 10.77 16.34 5.43
CA ALA A 47 12.02 16.09 4.73
C ALA A 47 11.83 15.15 3.52
N LEU A 48 10.97 14.14 3.64
CA LEU A 48 10.83 13.07 2.65
C LEU A 48 9.80 13.37 1.56
N ILE A 49 8.72 14.06 1.89
CA ILE A 49 7.60 14.34 0.96
C ILE A 49 7.22 15.82 0.90
N GLY A 50 7.96 16.71 1.58
CA GLY A 50 7.73 18.16 1.53
C GLY A 50 6.48 18.63 2.29
N SER A 51 5.84 17.75 3.07
CA SER A 51 4.63 18.04 3.83
C SER A 51 4.64 17.27 5.14
N PRO A 52 4.27 17.87 6.28
CA PRO A 52 3.97 17.07 7.46
C PRO A 52 2.80 16.13 7.16
N CYS A 53 2.80 14.97 7.78
CA CYS A 53 1.74 13.99 7.62
C CYS A 53 1.40 13.32 8.95
N LYS A 54 0.28 12.60 8.97
CA LYS A 54 -0.15 11.77 10.08
C LYS A 54 -0.61 10.42 9.55
N ILE A 55 -0.24 9.33 10.21
CA ILE A 55 -0.58 7.98 9.79
C ILE A 55 -1.65 7.43 10.71
N THR A 56 -2.72 6.89 10.14
CA THR A 56 -3.81 6.27 10.89
C THR A 56 -4.04 4.85 10.38
N PRO A 57 -3.72 3.81 11.16
CA PRO A 57 -4.00 2.43 10.77
C PRO A 57 -5.49 2.09 10.94
N LEU A 58 -5.99 1.24 10.05
CA LEU A 58 -7.22 0.49 10.27
C LEU A 58 -6.85 -0.92 10.72
N MET A 59 -7.23 -1.23 11.96
CA MET A 59 -7.01 -2.54 12.55
C MET A 59 -8.21 -3.44 12.31
N GLU A 60 -7.96 -4.69 11.90
CA GLU A 60 -8.93 -5.78 11.82
C GLU A 60 -8.30 -7.01 12.47
N ASP A 61 -8.97 -7.64 13.43
CA ASP A 61 -8.46 -8.82 14.16
C ASP A 61 -7.02 -8.65 14.72
N GLU A 62 -6.74 -7.49 15.33
CA GLU A 62 -5.43 -7.10 15.88
C GLU A 62 -4.30 -6.96 14.83
N GLN A 63 -4.64 -6.98 13.55
CA GLN A 63 -3.72 -6.84 12.42
C GLN A 63 -4.00 -5.57 11.63
N VAL A 64 -2.95 -5.00 11.02
CA VAL A 64 -3.11 -3.82 10.16
C VAL A 64 -3.72 -4.28 8.84
N ARG A 65 -4.97 -3.90 8.57
CA ARG A 65 -5.65 -4.19 7.30
C ARG A 65 -5.22 -3.22 6.21
N ASN A 66 -5.23 -1.93 6.55
CA ASN A 66 -4.81 -0.83 5.70
C ASN A 66 -4.40 0.37 6.58
N PHE A 67 -3.88 1.42 5.96
CA PHE A 67 -3.60 2.65 6.68
C PHE A 67 -3.80 3.88 5.79
N THR A 68 -4.10 5.01 6.43
CA THR A 68 -4.31 6.30 5.78
C THR A 68 -3.18 7.25 6.14
N ILE A 69 -2.61 7.89 5.13
CA ILE A 69 -1.63 8.97 5.23
C ILE A 69 -2.38 10.29 5.02
N SER A 70 -2.57 11.04 6.08
CA SER A 70 -3.16 12.39 6.05
C SER A 70 -2.05 13.41 5.89
N LEU A 71 -1.99 14.10 4.75
CA LEU A 71 -1.08 15.21 4.51
C LEU A 71 -1.62 16.46 5.20
N LEU A 72 -0.80 17.12 6.00
CA LEU A 72 -1.19 18.26 6.82
C LEU A 72 -0.63 19.56 6.23
N ASN A 73 -1.44 20.62 6.26
CA ASN A 73 -0.99 21.98 6.04
C ASN A 73 -1.48 22.85 7.20
N SER A 74 -0.55 23.50 7.91
CA SER A 74 -0.87 24.32 9.08
C SER A 74 -1.74 23.58 10.13
N GLY A 75 -1.53 22.27 10.30
CA GLY A 75 -2.27 21.43 11.25
C GLY A 75 -3.63 20.92 10.75
N VAL A 76 -4.04 21.26 9.52
CA VAL A 76 -5.31 20.80 8.91
C VAL A 76 -5.00 19.76 7.83
N SER A 77 -5.75 18.65 7.79
CA SER A 77 -5.60 17.67 6.70
C SER A 77 -6.04 18.29 5.38
N VAL A 78 -5.14 18.28 4.40
CA VAL A 78 -5.38 18.76 3.04
C VAL A 78 -5.59 17.63 2.05
N ALA A 79 -5.10 16.44 2.34
CA ALA A 79 -5.35 15.24 1.55
C ALA A 79 -5.23 13.99 2.40
N ASP A 80 -6.09 13.01 2.14
CA ASP A 80 -6.07 11.72 2.81
C ASP A 80 -5.82 10.64 1.76
N ILE A 81 -4.74 9.88 1.95
CA ILE A 81 -4.25 8.86 1.03
C ILE A 81 -4.35 7.50 1.69
N LEU A 82 -5.24 6.66 1.19
CA LEU A 82 -5.42 5.28 1.63
C LEU A 82 -4.46 4.36 0.89
N ILE A 83 -3.76 3.51 1.64
CA ILE A 83 -2.94 2.41 1.15
C ILE A 83 -3.59 1.10 1.60
N ALA A 84 -4.10 0.32 0.66
CA ALA A 84 -4.81 -0.93 0.93
C ALA A 84 -4.59 -1.96 -0.18
N PHE A 85 -4.74 -3.23 0.17
CA PHE A 85 -4.93 -4.27 -0.84
C PHE A 85 -6.36 -4.23 -1.38
N ASP A 86 -6.53 -4.58 -2.65
CA ASP A 86 -7.86 -4.75 -3.25
C ASP A 86 -8.54 -6.06 -2.81
N GLU A 87 -9.78 -6.25 -3.24
CA GLU A 87 -10.57 -7.45 -2.94
C GLU A 87 -10.36 -8.56 -3.98
N ASP A 88 -9.55 -8.30 -5.01
CA ASP A 88 -9.28 -9.25 -6.09
C ASP A 88 -8.46 -10.45 -5.56
N VAL A 89 -8.74 -11.62 -6.12
CA VAL A 89 -8.09 -12.88 -5.75
C VAL A 89 -7.04 -13.26 -6.79
N ALA A 90 -5.84 -13.58 -6.32
CA ALA A 90 -4.78 -14.18 -7.11
C ALA A 90 -4.72 -15.68 -6.83
N VAL A 91 -4.62 -16.50 -7.88
CA VAL A 91 -4.49 -17.96 -7.75
C VAL A 91 -3.01 -18.32 -7.72
N LYS A 92 -2.57 -18.96 -6.64
CA LYS A 92 -1.23 -19.52 -6.50
C LYS A 92 -1.26 -21.00 -6.80
N HIS A 93 -0.47 -21.43 -7.78
CA HIS A 93 -0.20 -22.85 -8.04
C HIS A 93 1.11 -23.27 -7.39
N GLU A 94 1.20 -24.54 -7.00
CA GLU A 94 2.32 -25.06 -6.20
C GLU A 94 3.57 -25.30 -7.06
N TRP A 95 3.39 -25.76 -8.30
CA TRP A 95 4.47 -25.88 -9.27
C TRP A 95 3.96 -25.69 -10.70
N ILE A 96 4.90 -25.57 -11.63
CA ILE A 96 4.63 -25.55 -13.06
C ILE A 96 5.09 -26.90 -13.64
N GLY A 97 4.14 -27.67 -14.16
CA GLY A 97 4.37 -28.93 -14.86
C GLY A 97 4.59 -28.72 -16.35
N MET A 98 4.86 -29.81 -17.07
CA MET A 98 5.00 -29.81 -18.52
C MET A 98 3.71 -30.35 -19.15
N GLY A 99 3.03 -29.50 -19.92
CA GLY A 99 1.80 -29.85 -20.62
C GLY A 99 2.02 -30.85 -21.77
N PRO A 100 0.93 -31.42 -22.30
CA PRO A 100 0.97 -32.38 -23.42
C PRO A 100 1.59 -31.80 -24.70
N ASP A 101 1.54 -30.48 -24.85
CA ASP A 101 2.10 -29.68 -25.93
C ASP A 101 3.54 -29.19 -25.64
N LYS A 102 4.14 -29.66 -24.54
CA LYS A 102 5.43 -29.21 -24.00
C LYS A 102 5.45 -27.76 -23.54
N PHE A 103 4.29 -27.10 -23.41
CA PHE A 103 4.21 -25.78 -22.79
C PHE A 103 4.07 -25.90 -21.26
N PRO A 104 4.52 -24.89 -20.50
CA PRO A 104 4.39 -24.91 -19.05
C PRO A 104 2.91 -24.81 -18.65
N VAL A 105 2.44 -25.74 -17.81
CA VAL A 105 1.06 -25.75 -17.30
C VAL A 105 1.08 -25.67 -15.78
N PRO A 106 0.30 -24.77 -15.15
CA PRO A 106 0.20 -24.71 -13.70
C PRO A 106 -0.45 -25.98 -13.14
N GLU A 107 0.24 -26.65 -12.22
CA GLU A 107 -0.20 -27.91 -11.59
C GLU A 107 -0.05 -27.84 -10.06
N GLY A 108 -0.64 -28.81 -9.35
CA GLY A 108 -0.65 -28.86 -7.89
C GLY A 108 -1.85 -28.14 -7.25
N LYS A 109 -1.80 -27.97 -5.92
CA LYS A 109 -2.92 -27.40 -5.16
C LYS A 109 -3.04 -25.89 -5.44
N ALA A 110 -4.13 -25.48 -6.08
CA ALA A 110 -4.49 -24.08 -6.21
C ALA A 110 -4.86 -23.50 -4.83
N THR A 111 -4.25 -22.38 -4.47
CA THR A 111 -4.56 -21.64 -3.24
C THR A 111 -4.92 -20.22 -3.61
N ASP A 112 -6.08 -19.77 -3.12
CA ASP A 112 -6.58 -18.43 -3.34
C ASP A 112 -5.90 -17.45 -2.38
N VAL A 113 -5.31 -16.39 -2.94
CA VAL A 113 -4.64 -15.32 -2.20
C VAL A 113 -5.41 -14.03 -2.44
N HIS A 114 -6.11 -13.54 -1.42
CA HIS A 114 -6.80 -12.26 -1.46
C HIS A 114 -5.80 -11.08 -1.51
N GLY A 115 -6.18 -9.97 -2.15
CA GLY A 115 -5.31 -8.82 -2.32
C GLY A 115 -4.34 -9.00 -3.47
N LYS A 116 -4.86 -9.07 -4.69
CA LYS A 116 -4.04 -9.19 -5.90
C LYS A 116 -3.21 -7.92 -6.13
N HIS A 117 -3.78 -6.76 -5.86
CA HIS A 117 -3.12 -5.48 -6.08
C HIS A 117 -3.04 -4.64 -4.82
N LEU A 118 -1.95 -3.88 -4.71
CA LEU A 118 -1.84 -2.79 -3.76
C LEU A 118 -2.33 -1.50 -4.44
N GLU A 119 -3.31 -0.86 -3.83
CA GLU A 119 -3.93 0.36 -4.31
C GLU A 119 -3.57 1.56 -3.44
N VAL A 120 -3.26 2.67 -4.11
CA VAL A 120 -3.09 3.98 -3.51
C VAL A 120 -4.24 4.85 -3.98
N ARG A 121 -5.08 5.29 -3.04
CA ARG A 121 -6.29 6.06 -3.33
C ARG A 121 -6.32 7.36 -2.55
N LYS A 122 -6.74 8.44 -3.21
CA LYS A 122 -7.10 9.69 -2.53
C LYS A 122 -8.57 9.63 -2.10
N THR A 123 -8.83 9.55 -0.81
CA THR A 123 -10.19 9.38 -0.26
C THR A 123 -10.90 10.71 -0.06
N ASP A 124 -10.16 11.80 0.12
CA ASP A 124 -10.74 13.12 0.32
C ASP A 124 -11.13 13.83 -0.99
N THR A 125 -12.10 14.73 -0.89
CA THR A 125 -12.65 15.50 -2.02
C THR A 125 -11.94 16.83 -2.28
N ASN A 126 -10.90 17.18 -1.51
CA ASN A 126 -10.21 18.45 -1.66
C ASN A 126 -9.52 18.58 -3.02
N SER A 127 -9.40 19.82 -3.49
CA SER A 127 -8.69 20.13 -4.72
C SER A 127 -7.18 19.93 -4.52
N VAL A 128 -6.51 19.42 -5.55
CA VAL A 128 -5.07 19.18 -5.51
C VAL A 128 -4.35 20.44 -5.97
N SER A 129 -3.72 21.14 -5.03
CA SER A 129 -2.80 22.25 -5.34
C SER A 129 -1.50 21.75 -5.97
N ASP A 130 -0.72 22.63 -6.59
CA ASP A 130 0.55 22.24 -7.21
C ASP A 130 1.58 21.72 -6.17
N ALA A 131 1.62 22.34 -4.99
CA ALA A 131 2.46 21.86 -3.87
C ALA A 131 2.02 20.46 -3.40
N LEU A 132 0.70 20.23 -3.30
CA LEU A 132 0.16 18.93 -2.94
C LEU A 132 0.45 17.87 -4.01
N ARG A 133 0.38 18.25 -5.29
CA ARG A 133 0.75 17.37 -6.41
C ARG A 133 2.20 16.91 -6.30
N ALA A 134 3.11 17.83 -6.00
CA ALA A 134 4.53 17.49 -5.80
C ALA A 134 4.71 16.53 -4.61
N ALA A 135 4.06 16.79 -3.48
CA ALA A 135 4.09 15.90 -2.32
C ALA A 135 3.55 14.49 -2.63
N LEU A 136 2.44 14.40 -3.39
CA LEU A 136 1.87 13.12 -3.81
C LEU A 136 2.80 12.33 -4.74
N HIS A 137 3.50 13.00 -5.65
CA HIS A 137 4.50 12.35 -6.50
C HIS A 137 5.67 11.79 -5.68
N LEU A 138 6.20 12.57 -4.74
CA LEU A 138 7.27 12.12 -3.84
C LEU A 138 6.80 10.95 -2.96
N LEU A 139 5.58 11.03 -2.42
CA LEU A 139 4.98 9.95 -1.65
C LEU A 139 4.91 8.64 -2.46
N CYS A 140 4.43 8.71 -3.69
CA CYS A 140 4.34 7.52 -4.56
C CYS A 140 5.73 6.96 -4.92
N ALA A 141 6.72 7.84 -5.13
CA ALA A 141 8.09 7.42 -5.41
C ALA A 141 8.72 6.70 -4.20
N ASN A 142 8.60 7.28 -3.00
CA ASN A 142 9.12 6.67 -1.78
C ASN A 142 8.40 5.36 -1.42
N LEU A 143 7.08 5.29 -1.66
CA LEU A 143 6.31 4.07 -1.48
C LEU A 143 6.77 2.97 -2.45
N ALA A 144 6.99 3.31 -3.73
CA ALA A 144 7.51 2.36 -4.71
C ALA A 144 8.90 1.83 -4.30
N GLU A 145 9.76 2.70 -3.76
CA GLU A 145 11.06 2.30 -3.22
C GLU A 145 10.91 1.35 -2.02
N ALA A 146 10.00 1.65 -1.07
CA ALA A 146 9.73 0.79 0.07
C ALA A 146 9.23 -0.61 -0.35
N VAL A 147 8.33 -0.66 -1.35
CA VAL A 147 7.86 -1.93 -1.94
C VAL A 147 9.01 -2.70 -2.59
N ASN A 148 9.89 -2.00 -3.33
CA ASN A 148 11.05 -2.65 -3.95
C ASN A 148 12.05 -3.19 -2.92
N LYS A 149 12.32 -2.44 -1.84
CA LYS A 149 13.15 -2.92 -0.71
C LYS A 149 12.54 -4.15 -0.05
N TYR A 150 11.24 -4.15 0.15
CA TYR A 150 10.53 -5.32 0.67
C TYR A 150 10.68 -6.54 -0.26
N TYR A 151 10.59 -6.37 -1.58
CA TYR A 151 10.83 -7.46 -2.52
C TYR A 151 12.28 -7.97 -2.51
N ALA A 152 13.25 -7.09 -2.33
CA ALA A 152 14.66 -7.46 -2.30
C ALA A 152 15.07 -8.16 -0.99
N PHE A 153 14.58 -7.67 0.16
CA PHE A 153 15.12 -8.03 1.47
C PHE A 153 14.08 -8.54 2.48
N GLY A 154 12.79 -8.56 2.14
CA GLY A 154 11.71 -8.89 3.07
C GLY A 154 11.47 -7.82 4.14
N SER A 155 12.10 -6.64 4.02
CA SER A 155 11.92 -5.50 4.91
C SER A 155 11.99 -4.19 4.13
N CYS A 156 11.16 -3.22 4.52
CA CYS A 156 11.18 -1.87 3.95
C CYS A 156 12.36 -1.03 4.46
N PHE A 157 13.07 -1.50 5.50
CA PHE A 157 14.13 -0.79 6.21
C PHE A 157 15.53 -1.33 5.95
N SER A 158 15.66 -2.34 5.08
CA SER A 158 16.97 -2.82 4.70
C SER A 158 17.70 -1.72 3.94
N GLU A 159 18.67 -1.11 4.61
CA GLU A 159 19.72 -0.35 3.94
C GLU A 159 20.60 -1.36 3.19
N ASP A 160 20.86 -1.11 1.91
CA ASP A 160 21.96 -1.79 1.21
C ASP A 160 23.23 -1.45 2.00
N ALA A 161 23.68 -2.38 2.85
CA ALA A 161 24.98 -2.29 3.48
C ALA A 161 26.01 -2.39 2.35
N THR A 162 26.40 -1.22 1.83
CA THR A 162 27.45 -1.07 0.82
C THR A 162 28.80 -1.05 1.51
#